data_AF-F0Q0G5-F1
#
_entry.id   AF-F0Q0G5-F1
#
_cell.length_a   1.000
_cell.length_b   1.000
_cell.length_c   1.000
_cell.angle_alpha   90.00
_cell.angle_beta   90.00
_cell.angle_gamma   90.00
#
_symmetry.space_group_name_H-M   'P 1'
#
loop_
_entity.id
_entity.type
_entity.pdbx_description
1 polymer ?
#
loop_
_entity_poly.entity_id
_entity_poly.type
_entity_poly.pdbx_seq_one_letter_code
_entity_poly.pdbx_strand_id
1 'polypeptide(L)'
;MNDFLAGVIRWIVRLAVVAVGAVFFLSLLIAVALLALVWGVRSLWARLTGQPATPWTMRMDPREGWSTVYRSTARWSAAGRRGQAADGEPGSLRSAELPGARADVVDVQPRDLPGKV
;
A
#
# COMPACT_ATOMS: atom_id res chain seq x y z
N MET A 1 42.04 -3.92 -48.83
CA MET A 1 40.85 -3.11 -49.17
C MET A 1 39.61 -3.59 -48.42
N ASN A 2 39.37 -4.91 -48.37
CA ASN A 2 38.23 -5.50 -47.65
C ASN A 2 38.25 -5.25 -46.13
N ASP A 3 39.43 -5.25 -45.51
CA ASP A 3 39.59 -5.01 -44.06
C ASP A 3 39.23 -3.58 -43.64
N PHE A 4 39.52 -2.60 -44.50
CA PHE A 4 39.11 -1.22 -44.30
C PHE A 4 37.59 -1.08 -44.38
N LEU A 5 36.98 -1.72 -45.38
CA LEU A 5 35.53 -1.77 -45.55
C LEU A 5 34.84 -2.42 -44.34
N ALA A 6 35.37 -3.55 -43.86
CA ALA A 6 34.87 -4.23 -42.67
C ALA A 6 34.99 -3.37 -41.41
N GLY A 7 36.11 -2.64 -41.25
CA GLY A 7 36.31 -1.68 -40.17
C GLY A 7 35.28 -0.55 -40.18
N VAL A 8 35.05 0.05 -41.35
CA VAL A 8 34.07 1.13 -41.54
C VAL A 8 32.65 0.64 -41.25
N ILE A 9 32.27 -0.54 -41.77
CA ILE A 9 30.95 -1.13 -41.53
C ILE A 9 30.73 -1.37 -40.03
N ARG A 10 31.71 -1.94 -39.32
CA ARG A 10 31.57 -2.19 -37.88
C ARG A 10 31.42 -0.88 -37.09
N TRP A 11 32.10 0.17 -37.52
CA TRP A 11 31.99 1.50 -36.90
C TRP A 11 30.61 2.13 -37.16
N ILE A 12 30.10 2.06 -38.38
CA ILE A 12 28.76 2.54 -38.75
C ILE A 12 27.67 1.78 -37.98
N VAL A 13 27.75 0.45 -37.92
CA VAL A 13 26.80 -0.37 -37.16
C VAL A 13 26.80 0.03 -35.70
N ARG A 14 27.98 0.24 -35.10
CA ARG A 14 28.09 0.69 -33.72
C ARG A 14 27.45 2.08 -33.52
N LEU A 15 27.71 3.02 -34.43
CA LEU A 15 27.10 4.35 -34.40
C LEU A 15 25.58 4.27 -34.51
N ALA A 16 25.07 3.41 -35.40
CA ALA A 16 23.63 3.18 -35.58
C ALA A 16 23.00 2.61 -34.30
N VAL A 17 23.62 1.63 -33.66
CA VAL A 17 23.15 1.07 -32.38
C VAL A 17 23.11 2.14 -31.28
N VAL A 18 24.17 2.96 -31.19
CA VAL A 18 24.21 4.08 -30.24
C VAL A 18 23.10 5.09 -30.54
N ALA A 19 22.87 5.43 -31.81
CA ALA A 19 21.82 6.36 -32.21
C ALA A 19 20.42 5.82 -31.86
N VAL A 20 20.15 4.54 -32.13
CA VAL A 20 18.88 3.89 -31.76
C VAL A 20 18.68 3.92 -30.25
N GLY A 21 19.72 3.59 -29.48
CA GLY A 21 19.68 3.66 -28.02
C GLY A 21 19.44 5.09 -27.51
N ALA A 22 20.09 6.08 -28.12
CA ALA A 22 19.92 7.49 -27.76
C ALA A 22 18.50 7.98 -28.06
N VAL A 23 17.92 7.61 -29.21
CA VAL A 23 16.53 7.94 -29.55
C VAL A 23 15.56 7.32 -28.56
N PHE A 24 15.74 6.03 -28.23
CA PHE A 24 14.91 5.35 -27.23
C PHE A 24 15.02 6.00 -25.86
N PHE A 25 16.25 6.30 -25.41
CA PHE A 25 16.50 6.97 -24.15
C PHE A 25 15.86 8.36 -24.10
N LEU A 26 16.02 9.16 -25.15
CA LEU A 26 15.43 10.49 -25.25
C LEU A 26 13.90 10.42 -25.26
N SER A 27 13.33 9.43 -25.95
CA SER A 27 11.88 9.18 -25.93
C SER A 27 11.39 8.87 -24.52
N LEU A 28 12.07 8.00 -23.79
CA LEU A 28 11.76 7.70 -22.38
C LEU A 28 11.88 8.94 -21.50
N LEU A 29 12.95 9.72 -21.66
CA LEU A 29 13.18 10.96 -20.94
C LEU A 29 12.04 11.94 -21.16
N ILE A 30 11.63 12.15 -22.42
CA ILE A 30 10.50 13.01 -22.78
C ILE A 30 9.22 12.46 -22.16
N ALA A 31 8.97 11.15 -22.24
CA ALA A 31 7.77 10.55 -21.64
C ALA A 31 7.69 10.78 -20.13
N VAL A 32 8.80 10.58 -19.41
CA VAL A 32 8.88 10.84 -17.96
C VAL A 32 8.76 12.34 -17.66
N ALA A 33 9.39 13.20 -18.45
CA ALA A 33 9.30 14.64 -18.29
C ALA A 33 7.86 15.14 -18.49
N LEU A 34 7.15 14.63 -19.51
CA LEU A 34 5.74 14.92 -19.73
C LEU A 34 4.88 14.42 -18.58
N LEU A 35 5.11 13.20 -18.10
CA LEU A 35 4.40 12.66 -16.94
C LEU A 35 4.65 13.55 -15.71
N ALA A 36 5.90 13.90 -15.43
CA ALA A 36 6.28 14.78 -14.34
C ALA A 36 5.64 16.17 -14.49
N LEU A 37 5.55 16.71 -15.71
CA LEU A 37 4.89 17.98 -15.98
C LEU A 37 3.38 17.89 -15.71
N VAL A 38 2.71 16.83 -16.16
CA VAL A 38 1.28 16.59 -15.87
C VAL A 38 1.04 16.50 -14.36
N TRP A 39 1.88 15.72 -13.65
CA TRP A 39 1.81 15.59 -12.19
C TRP A 39 2.18 16.89 -11.46
N GLY A 40 3.16 17.62 -11.98
CA GLY A 40 3.60 18.92 -11.46
C GLY A 40 2.50 19.97 -11.59
N VAL A 41 1.92 20.12 -12.79
CA VAL A 41 0.77 20.98 -13.03
C VAL A 41 -0.40 20.57 -12.15
N ARG A 42 -0.68 19.26 -12.00
CA ARG A 42 -1.77 18.77 -11.15
C ARG A 42 -1.56 19.11 -9.67
N SER A 43 -0.35 18.88 -9.16
CA SER A 43 0.02 19.16 -7.77
C SER A 43 0.04 20.67 -7.50
N LEU A 44 0.54 21.46 -8.45
CA LEU A 44 0.52 22.91 -8.38
C LEU A 44 -0.91 23.46 -8.47
N TRP A 45 -1.79 22.84 -9.25
CA TRP A 45 -3.22 23.15 -9.28
C TRP A 45 -3.86 22.97 -7.91
N ALA A 46 -3.59 21.83 -7.24
CA ALA A 46 -4.10 21.58 -5.89
C ALA A 46 -3.59 22.63 -4.88
N ARG A 47 -2.36 23.13 -5.07
CA ARG A 47 -1.78 24.18 -4.22
C ARG A 47 -2.34 25.58 -4.55
N LEU A 48 -2.57 25.89 -5.82
CA LEU A 48 -3.05 27.20 -6.28
C LEU A 48 -4.55 27.41 -6.10
N THR A 49 -5.37 26.38 -6.30
CA THR A 49 -6.84 26.49 -6.16
C THR A 49 -7.35 26.07 -4.79
N GLY A 50 -6.50 25.53 -3.90
CA GLY A 50 -6.91 25.03 -2.57
C GLY A 50 -7.87 23.83 -2.62
N GLN A 51 -8.30 23.43 -3.82
CA GLN A 51 -9.23 22.36 -4.06
C GLN A 51 -8.41 21.10 -4.37
N PRO A 52 -8.43 20.08 -3.48
CA PRO A 52 -7.62 18.90 -3.67
C PRO A 52 -8.00 18.25 -4.99
N ALA A 53 -6.96 17.87 -5.72
CA ALA A 53 -7.07 17.10 -6.93
C ALA A 53 -7.99 15.89 -6.71
N THR A 54 -9.20 15.89 -7.30
CA THR A 54 -10.11 14.74 -7.28
C THR A 54 -9.32 13.46 -7.57
N PRO A 55 -9.17 12.57 -6.57
CA PRO A 55 -8.38 11.38 -6.75
C PRO A 55 -9.11 10.45 -7.71
N TRP A 56 -8.47 10.10 -8.82
CA TRP A 56 -8.91 9.01 -9.70
C TRP A 56 -8.75 7.63 -9.06
N THR A 57 -8.17 7.56 -7.86
CA THR A 57 -8.37 6.44 -6.97
C THR A 57 -9.75 6.59 -6.31
N MET A 58 -10.68 5.75 -6.76
CA MET A 58 -11.85 5.36 -5.98
C MET A 58 -11.44 5.30 -4.51
N ARG A 59 -12.15 6.06 -3.66
CA ARG A 59 -11.89 6.12 -2.22
C ARG A 59 -12.10 4.72 -1.62
N MET A 60 -11.08 3.87 -1.68
CA MET A 60 -10.89 2.81 -0.70
C MET A 60 -10.57 3.52 0.60
N ASP A 61 -11.62 3.86 1.34
CA ASP A 61 -11.48 4.35 2.70
C ASP A 61 -10.69 3.29 3.49
N PRO A 62 -9.47 3.58 3.97
CA PRO A 62 -8.64 2.60 4.65
C PRO A 62 -9.31 2.04 5.92
N ARG A 63 -10.35 2.70 6.45
CA ARG A 63 -11.17 2.17 7.55
C ARG A 63 -12.12 1.06 7.10
N GLU A 64 -12.65 1.12 5.88
CA GLU A 64 -13.57 0.12 5.33
C GLU A 64 -12.85 -1.20 5.01
N GLY A 65 -11.65 -1.13 4.41
CA GLY A 65 -10.89 -2.33 4.00
C GLY A 65 -10.50 -3.24 5.17
N TRP A 66 -10.15 -2.67 6.33
CA TRP A 66 -9.83 -3.44 7.55
C TRP A 66 -11.09 -3.96 8.26
N SER A 67 -12.21 -3.25 8.17
CA SER A 67 -13.48 -3.67 8.79
C SER A 67 -14.03 -4.95 8.16
N THR A 68 -13.85 -5.13 6.85
CA THR A 68 -14.28 -6.35 6.12
C THR A 68 -13.46 -7.58 6.54
N VAL A 69 -12.16 -7.41 6.78
CA VAL A 69 -11.26 -8.49 7.24
C VAL A 69 -11.50 -8.84 8.71
N TYR A 70 -11.77 -7.84 9.56
CA TYR A 70 -12.16 -8.10 10.95
C TYR A 70 -13.52 -8.82 11.03
N ARG A 71 -14.50 -8.42 10.19
CA ARG A 71 -15.80 -9.12 10.11
C ARG A 71 -15.67 -10.52 9.55
N SER A 72 -14.83 -10.76 8.54
CA SER A 72 -14.64 -12.11 8.00
C SER A 72 -13.96 -13.02 9.02
N THR A 73 -12.97 -12.52 9.76
CA THR A 73 -12.33 -13.28 10.86
C THR A 73 -13.31 -13.58 11.99
N ALA A 74 -14.19 -12.63 12.34
CA ALA A 74 -15.27 -12.85 13.31
C ALA A 74 -16.29 -13.90 12.85
N ARG A 75 -16.57 -13.98 11.54
CA ARG A 75 -17.41 -15.03 10.94
C ARG A 75 -16.76 -16.42 11.05
N TRP A 76 -15.46 -16.53 10.75
CA TRP A 76 -14.73 -17.80 10.85
C TRP A 76 -14.60 -18.25 12.31
N SER A 77 -14.35 -17.33 13.25
CA SER A 77 -14.32 -17.66 14.68
C SER A 77 -15.70 -17.97 15.27
N ALA A 78 -16.77 -17.38 14.72
CA ALA A 78 -18.14 -17.76 15.06
C ALA A 78 -18.54 -19.12 14.47
N ALA A 79 -18.06 -19.47 13.27
CA ALA A 79 -18.28 -20.79 12.67
C ALA A 79 -17.56 -21.91 13.45
N GLY A 80 -16.35 -21.64 13.96
CA GLY A 80 -15.64 -22.54 14.86
C GLY A 80 -16.35 -22.77 16.20
N ARG A 81 -17.08 -21.77 16.72
CA ARG A 81 -17.91 -21.92 17.93
C ARG A 81 -19.23 -22.63 17.68
N ARG A 82 -19.78 -22.59 16.46
CA ARG A 82 -21.06 -23.22 16.12
C ARG A 82 -20.96 -24.74 15.96
N GLY A 83 -19.76 -25.28 15.73
CA GLY A 83 -19.49 -26.73 15.75
C GLY A 83 -19.41 -27.35 17.14
N GLN A 84 -19.35 -26.53 18.21
CA GLN A 84 -19.21 -26.98 19.60
C GLN A 84 -20.50 -26.80 20.43
N ALA A 85 -21.58 -26.28 19.84
CA ALA A 85 -22.84 -25.98 20.52
C ALA A 85 -24.00 -26.78 19.89
N ALA A 86 -23.90 -28.10 19.95
CA ALA A 86 -25.09 -28.91 20.15
C ALA A 86 -25.23 -29.05 21.68
N ASP A 87 -26.41 -28.75 22.21
CA ASP A 87 -26.82 -28.84 23.62
C ASP A 87 -26.57 -27.57 24.47
N GLY A 88 -27.61 -26.72 24.56
CA GLY A 88 -27.75 -25.72 25.64
C GLY A 88 -28.32 -24.36 25.21
N GLU A 89 -29.62 -24.17 25.48
CA GLU A 89 -30.42 -22.95 25.74
C GLU A 89 -29.86 -21.54 25.42
N PRO A 90 -30.68 -20.63 24.83
CA PRO A 90 -30.29 -19.26 24.50
C PRO A 90 -30.46 -18.31 25.70
N GLY A 91 -29.48 -18.26 26.60
CA GLY A 91 -29.46 -17.34 27.73
C GLY A 91 -28.07 -16.74 27.97
N SER A 92 -27.95 -15.43 27.82
CA SER A 92 -26.93 -14.57 28.44
C SER A 92 -25.46 -15.06 28.42
N LEU A 93 -24.72 -14.74 27.37
CA LEU A 93 -23.25 -14.85 27.31
C LEU A 93 -22.57 -13.49 27.14
N ARG A 94 -22.98 -12.48 27.92
CA ARG A 94 -22.00 -11.49 28.39
C ARG A 94 -21.37 -12.12 29.62
N SER A 95 -20.04 -12.24 29.62
CA SER A 95 -19.27 -12.68 30.81
C SER A 95 -19.28 -14.18 31.08
N ALA A 96 -18.85 -15.00 30.12
CA ALA A 96 -18.28 -16.30 30.48
C ALA A 96 -16.88 -16.04 31.08
N GLU A 97 -16.87 -15.73 32.39
CA GLU A 97 -15.65 -15.69 33.20
C GLU A 97 -14.98 -17.06 33.13
N LEU A 98 -13.78 -17.10 32.55
CA LEU A 98 -12.95 -18.31 32.50
C LEU A 98 -12.61 -18.74 33.94
N PRO A 99 -12.96 -19.98 34.36
CA PRO A 99 -12.54 -20.52 35.65
C PRO A 99 -11.01 -20.54 35.73
N GLY A 100 -10.44 -19.65 36.57
CA GLY A 100 -8.99 -19.50 36.77
C GLY A 100 -8.41 -18.14 36.36
N ALA A 101 -9.11 -17.32 35.56
CA ALA A 101 -8.59 -16.04 35.08
C ALA A 101 -8.65 -14.89 36.10
N ARG A 102 -9.30 -15.09 37.25
CA ARG A 102 -9.54 -14.04 38.26
C ARG A 102 -8.38 -13.83 39.24
N ALA A 103 -7.44 -14.78 39.33
CA ALA A 103 -6.42 -14.78 40.39
C ALA A 103 -5.10 -14.10 40.00
N ASP A 104 -4.85 -13.88 38.70
CA ASP A 104 -3.50 -13.50 38.22
C ASP A 104 -3.47 -12.26 37.31
N VAL A 105 -4.58 -11.50 37.25
CA VAL A 105 -4.61 -10.23 36.52
C VAL A 105 -4.28 -9.11 37.50
N VAL A 106 -2.99 -8.80 37.60
CA VAL A 106 -2.50 -7.61 38.28
C VAL A 106 -2.56 -6.44 37.28
N ASP A 107 -3.47 -5.50 37.50
CA ASP A 107 -3.53 -4.27 36.71
C ASP A 107 -2.24 -3.48 36.89
N VAL A 108 -1.51 -3.26 35.78
CA VAL A 108 -0.30 -2.43 35.77
C VAL A 108 -0.73 -0.97 35.65
N GLN A 109 -0.62 -0.23 36.75
CA GLN A 109 -0.78 1.22 36.74
C GLN A 109 0.29 1.86 35.83
N PRO A 110 -0.09 2.74 34.88
CA PRO A 110 0.88 3.53 34.13
C PRO A 110 1.68 4.39 35.12
N ARG A 111 3.01 4.32 35.01
CA ARG A 111 3.91 5.11 35.84
C ARG A 111 3.82 6.58 35.43
N ASP A 112 3.28 7.43 36.30
CA ASP A 112 3.36 8.87 36.14
C ASP A 112 4.83 9.30 36.10
N LEU A 113 5.25 9.85 34.96
CA LEU A 113 6.56 10.42 34.80
C LEU A 113 6.61 11.75 35.56
N PRO A 114 7.52 11.93 36.52
CA PRO A 114 7.62 13.17 37.27
C PRO A 114 8.02 14.33 36.34
N GLY A 115 7.12 15.30 36.22
CA GLY A 115 7.42 16.72 36.03
C GLY A 115 8.15 17.12 34.73
N LYS A 116 7.41 17.77 33.84
CA LYS A 116 7.91 18.98 33.19
C LYS A 116 6.87 20.07 33.35
N VAL A 117 7.01 20.81 34.46
CA VAL A 117 6.57 22.21 34.56
C VAL A 117 7.55 23.05 33.74
#